data_AF-A0A5B9QZL5-F1
#
_entry.id   AF-A0A5B9QZL5-F1
#
_cell.length_a   1.000
_cell.length_b   1.000
_cell.length_c   1.000
_cell.angle_alpha   90.00
_cell.angle_beta   90.00
_cell.angle_gamma   90.00
#
_symmetry.space_group_name_H-M   'P 1'
#
loop_
_entity.id
_entity.type
_entity.pdbx_description
1 polymer ?
#
loop_
_entity_poly.entity_id
_entity_poly.type
_entity_poly.pdbx_seq_one_letter_code
_entity_poly.pdbx_strand_id
1 'polypeptide(L)'
;MPATFDDFGVRFMYPDNWEVAERTASDDSVGVTIESPDGTFFSFNRYPDLASAAELMADVEAAMRSEYDELEVHVPQCDDAGEGELIRDLQFYYLDLLIVSRNLIIPDGNDLLLIQMQSENRDFEKNELVFAAMLKTLRDHLAESAPHRSETRLTADPRNAGGV
;
A
#
# COMPACT_ATOMS: atom_id res chain seq x y z
N MET A 1 18.69 -13.02 -7.81
CA MET A 1 17.97 -12.11 -8.72
C MET A 1 16.70 -11.74 -8.00
N PRO A 2 16.34 -10.45 -7.87
CA PRO A 2 15.12 -10.05 -7.16
C PRO A 2 13.90 -10.83 -7.67
N ALA A 3 13.02 -11.19 -6.74
CA ALA A 3 11.76 -11.82 -7.05
C ALA A 3 10.74 -10.77 -7.53
N THR A 4 9.64 -11.23 -8.12
CA THR A 4 8.58 -10.35 -8.63
C THR A 4 7.24 -10.83 -8.11
N PHE A 5 6.46 -9.90 -7.58
CA PHE A 5 5.05 -10.08 -7.32
C PHE A 5 4.27 -9.52 -8.50
N ASP A 6 3.31 -10.29 -9.01
CA ASP A 6 2.50 -9.95 -10.19
C ASP A 6 1.10 -10.53 -10.01
N ASP A 7 0.26 -9.79 -9.28
CA ASP A 7 -1.10 -10.20 -8.93
C ASP A 7 -1.90 -8.97 -8.48
N PHE A 8 -3.21 -9.12 -8.29
CA PHE A 8 -4.13 -8.05 -7.83
C PHE A 8 -4.09 -6.78 -8.69
N GLY A 9 -3.64 -6.89 -9.94
CA GLY A 9 -3.51 -5.78 -10.88
C GLY A 9 -2.38 -4.81 -10.53
N VAL A 10 -1.38 -5.27 -9.78
CA VAL A 10 -0.11 -4.58 -9.52
C VAL A 10 1.08 -5.51 -9.78
N ARG A 11 2.24 -4.92 -10.03
CA ARG A 11 3.50 -5.62 -10.16
C ARG A 11 4.61 -4.83 -9.47
N PHE A 12 5.43 -5.52 -8.68
CA PHE A 12 6.61 -4.93 -8.04
C PHE A 12 7.67 -5.98 -7.75
N MET A 13 8.91 -5.53 -7.61
CA MET A 13 10.05 -6.40 -7.31
C MET A 13 10.37 -6.38 -5.82
N TYR A 14 10.85 -7.49 -5.28
CA TYR A 14 11.29 -7.62 -3.88
C TYR A 14 12.56 -8.48 -3.77
N PRO A 15 13.32 -8.42 -2.67
CA PRO A 15 14.51 -9.24 -2.49
C PRO A 15 14.21 -10.73 -2.58
N ASP A 16 15.13 -11.51 -3.15
CA ASP A 16 14.93 -12.96 -3.33
C ASP A 16 15.06 -13.78 -2.05
N ASN A 17 15.58 -13.17 -0.99
CA ASN A 17 15.63 -13.73 0.35
C ASN A 17 14.41 -13.37 1.21
N TRP A 18 13.42 -12.65 0.67
CA TRP A 18 12.16 -12.37 1.33
C TRP A 18 11.08 -13.34 0.81
N GLU A 19 10.09 -13.63 1.64
CA GLU A 19 9.05 -14.61 1.33
C GLU A 19 7.65 -13.99 1.41
N VAL A 20 6.73 -14.51 0.61
CA VAL A 20 5.30 -14.14 0.74
C VAL A 20 4.75 -14.84 1.98
N ALA A 21 4.54 -14.09 3.06
CA ALA A 21 4.07 -14.60 4.34
C ALA A 21 2.55 -14.76 4.36
N GLU A 22 1.82 -13.77 3.81
CA GLU A 22 0.37 -13.74 3.84
C GLU A 22 -0.22 -13.23 2.54
N ARG A 23 -1.44 -13.69 2.23
CA ARG A 23 -2.28 -13.12 1.18
C ARG A 23 -3.64 -12.76 1.77
N THR A 24 -4.02 -11.51 1.62
CA THR A 24 -5.34 -11.01 1.98
C THR A 24 -6.29 -11.23 0.81
N ALA A 25 -7.42 -11.87 1.06
CA ALA A 25 -8.52 -11.97 0.11
C ALA A 25 -9.83 -11.96 0.90
N SER A 26 -10.39 -10.76 1.08
CA SER A 26 -11.68 -10.53 1.72
C SER A 26 -12.64 -9.86 0.72
N ASP A 27 -13.90 -9.67 1.13
CA ASP A 27 -14.87 -8.91 0.32
C ASP A 27 -14.49 -7.43 0.21
N ASP A 28 -13.71 -6.91 1.18
CA ASP A 28 -13.36 -5.49 1.29
C ASP A 28 -11.98 -5.15 0.71
N SER A 29 -11.06 -6.14 0.64
CA SER A 29 -9.71 -5.90 0.12
C SER A 29 -8.99 -7.17 -0.35
N VAL A 30 -8.03 -6.96 -1.25
CA VAL A 30 -7.07 -7.99 -1.68
C VAL A 30 -5.64 -7.51 -1.48
N GLY A 31 -4.73 -8.39 -1.13
CA GLY A 31 -3.39 -7.95 -0.72
C GLY A 31 -2.39 -9.06 -0.50
N VAL A 32 -1.16 -8.65 -0.20
CA VAL A 32 -0.02 -9.53 0.08
C VAL A 32 0.87 -8.91 1.14
N THR A 33 1.41 -9.74 2.01
CA THR A 33 2.50 -9.38 2.93
C THR A 33 3.74 -10.17 2.56
N ILE A 34 4.84 -9.45 2.38
CA ILE A 34 6.17 -10.00 2.09
C ILE A 34 7.06 -9.71 3.28
N GLU A 35 7.73 -10.74 3.80
CA GLU A 35 8.54 -10.67 5.00
C GLU A 35 10.01 -10.99 4.70
N SER A 36 10.89 -10.24 5.35
CA SER A 36 12.31 -10.53 5.41
C SER A 36 12.60 -11.63 6.45
N PRO A 37 13.81 -12.21 6.43
CA PRO A 37 14.26 -13.11 7.50
C PRO A 37 14.43 -12.44 8.87
N ASP A 38 14.48 -11.10 8.94
CA ASP A 38 14.64 -10.34 10.19
C ASP A 38 13.30 -9.88 10.79
N GLY A 39 12.17 -10.21 10.16
CA GLY A 39 10.83 -9.83 10.61
C GLY A 39 10.38 -8.45 10.13
N THR A 40 11.18 -7.77 9.30
CA THR A 40 10.75 -6.63 8.51
C THR A 40 9.72 -7.07 7.49
N PHE A 41 8.63 -6.31 7.31
CA PHE A 41 7.63 -6.64 6.31
C PHE A 41 7.24 -5.46 5.43
N PHE A 42 6.77 -5.81 4.23
CA PHE A 42 6.11 -4.94 3.27
C PHE A 42 4.74 -5.55 2.96
N SER A 43 3.68 -4.85 3.34
CA SER A 43 2.31 -5.23 3.03
C SER A 43 1.73 -4.30 1.98
N PHE A 44 0.96 -4.88 1.06
CA PHE A 44 0.17 -4.19 0.05
C PHE A 44 -1.27 -4.66 0.17
N ASN A 45 -2.21 -3.73 0.24
CA ASN A 45 -3.65 -4.01 0.16
C ASN A 45 -4.32 -3.04 -0.82
N ARG A 46 -5.20 -3.56 -1.67
CA ARG A 46 -6.07 -2.80 -2.57
C ARG A 46 -7.49 -2.82 -2.03
N TYR A 47 -8.05 -1.63 -1.85
CA TYR A 47 -9.43 -1.39 -1.45
C TYR A 47 -10.21 -0.84 -2.65
N PRO A 48 -11.15 -1.61 -3.22
CA PRO A 48 -11.94 -1.16 -4.35
C PRO A 48 -12.99 -0.13 -3.93
N ASP A 49 -13.30 0.81 -4.84
CA ASP A 49 -14.38 1.79 -4.71
C ASP A 49 -14.35 2.65 -3.42
N LEU A 50 -13.17 2.86 -2.82
CA LEU A 50 -13.02 3.69 -1.63
C LEU A 50 -12.81 5.15 -2.00
N ALA A 51 -13.63 6.04 -1.43
CA ALA A 51 -13.72 7.43 -1.87
C ALA A 51 -12.60 8.35 -1.35
N SER A 52 -11.95 8.02 -0.23
CA SER A 52 -11.07 8.97 0.48
C SER A 52 -9.83 8.32 1.07
N ALA A 53 -8.66 8.71 0.54
CA ALA A 53 -7.36 8.38 1.12
C ALA A 53 -7.21 8.91 2.55
N ALA A 54 -7.78 10.07 2.85
CA ALA A 54 -7.70 10.66 4.18
C ALA A 54 -8.52 9.87 5.21
N GLU A 55 -9.69 9.35 4.82
CA GLU A 55 -10.50 8.50 5.70
C GLU A 55 -9.80 7.18 5.95
N LEU A 56 -9.26 6.53 4.90
CA LEU A 56 -8.49 5.30 5.07
C LEU A 56 -7.25 5.49 5.94
N MET A 57 -6.51 6.60 5.80
CA MET A 57 -5.38 6.89 6.68
C MET A 57 -5.82 7.10 8.13
N ALA A 58 -6.93 7.81 8.33
CA ALA A 58 -7.48 8.02 9.66
C ALA A 58 -7.93 6.70 10.31
N ASP A 59 -8.48 5.77 9.53
CA ASP A 59 -8.85 4.43 10.01
C ASP A 59 -7.61 3.62 10.42
N VAL A 60 -6.53 3.67 9.65
CA VAL A 60 -5.24 3.04 10.00
C VAL A 60 -4.70 3.65 11.30
N GLU A 61 -4.65 4.97 11.41
CA GLU A 61 -4.18 5.65 12.63
C GLU A 61 -5.07 5.30 13.84
N ALA A 62 -6.40 5.27 13.66
CA ALA A 62 -7.35 4.95 14.72
C ALA A 62 -7.22 3.50 15.21
N ALA A 63 -7.05 2.55 14.29
CA ALA A 63 -6.79 1.15 14.62
C ALA A 63 -5.52 1.02 15.46
N MET A 64 -4.41 1.62 15.00
CA MET A 64 -3.13 1.59 15.74
C MET A 64 -3.22 2.27 17.11
N ARG A 65 -3.95 3.38 17.23
CA ARG A 65 -4.17 4.07 18.53
C ARG A 65 -5.00 3.23 19.51
N SER A 66 -5.85 2.33 19.00
CA SER A 66 -6.64 1.46 19.86
C SER A 66 -5.81 0.31 20.45
N GLU A 67 -4.72 -0.07 19.78
CA GLU A 67 -3.82 -1.14 20.20
C GLU A 67 -2.62 -0.64 21.01
N TYR A 68 -2.13 0.57 20.71
CA TYR A 68 -0.92 1.13 21.30
C TYR A 68 -1.18 2.51 21.93
N ASP A 69 -1.06 2.59 23.26
CA ASP A 69 -1.30 3.82 24.03
C ASP A 69 -0.29 4.94 23.72
N GLU A 70 0.97 4.58 23.46
CA GLU A 70 2.08 5.52 23.20
C GLU A 70 2.41 5.61 21.70
N LEU A 71 1.37 5.72 20.86
CA LEU A 71 1.53 5.88 19.42
C LEU A 71 1.89 7.33 19.04
N GLU A 72 3.07 7.50 18.46
CA GLU A 72 3.47 8.73 17.79
C GLU A 72 3.18 8.66 16.29
N VAL A 73 2.68 9.76 15.72
CA VAL A 73 2.38 9.87 14.30
C VAL A 73 3.12 11.06 13.74
N HIS A 74 3.90 10.81 12.69
CA HIS A 74 4.71 11.80 12.00
C HIS A 74 4.36 11.83 10.51
N VAL A 75 4.43 13.00 9.89
CA VAL A 75 4.34 13.12 8.44
C VAL A 75 5.76 13.22 7.92
N PRO A 76 6.31 12.17 7.28
CA PRO A 76 7.68 12.22 6.78
C PRO A 76 7.77 13.22 5.62
N GLN A 77 8.93 13.84 5.47
CA GLN A 77 9.23 14.61 4.28
C GLN A 77 9.54 13.65 3.13
N CYS A 78 8.70 13.64 2.11
CA CYS A 78 8.84 12.79 0.93
C CYS A 78 8.78 13.70 -0.30
N ASP A 79 9.95 13.99 -0.87
CA ASP A 79 10.06 14.92 -2.02
C ASP A 79 9.53 14.28 -3.33
N ASP A 80 9.32 12.96 -3.32
CA ASP A 80 8.90 12.11 -4.43
C ASP A 80 7.48 11.53 -4.27
N ALA A 81 6.69 12.05 -3.31
CA ALA A 81 5.29 11.65 -3.16
C ALA A 81 4.48 12.01 -4.43
N GLY A 82 3.67 11.06 -4.89
CA GLY A 82 2.77 11.25 -6.02
C GLY A 82 1.60 12.17 -5.69
N GLU A 83 0.87 12.60 -6.72
CA GLU A 83 -0.33 13.44 -6.54
C GLU A 83 -1.41 12.66 -5.77
N GLY A 84 -1.93 13.26 -4.70
CA GLY A 84 -2.98 12.67 -3.87
C GLY A 84 -2.51 11.59 -2.89
N GLU A 85 -1.21 11.32 -2.83
CA GLU A 85 -0.67 10.34 -1.90
C GLU A 85 -0.57 10.87 -0.48
N LEU A 86 -0.82 9.98 0.48
CA LEU A 86 -0.68 10.29 1.90
C LEU A 86 0.32 9.35 2.53
N ILE A 87 1.24 9.92 3.31
CA ILE A 87 2.27 9.16 4.03
C ILE A 87 2.21 9.49 5.52
N ARG A 88 2.29 8.46 6.35
CA ARG A 88 2.39 8.55 7.80
C ARG A 88 3.42 7.58 8.33
N ASP A 89 4.32 8.08 9.17
CA ASP A 89 5.18 7.25 9.99
C ASP A 89 4.53 7.12 11.36
N LEU A 90 4.27 5.88 11.75
CA LEU A 90 3.79 5.53 13.07
C LEU A 90 4.94 4.92 13.87
N GLN A 91 5.14 5.40 15.09
CA GLN A 91 6.16 4.88 15.99
C GLN A 91 5.52 4.48 17.31
N PHE A 92 5.84 3.28 17.79
CA PHE A 92 5.30 2.74 19.03
C PHE A 92 6.24 1.69 19.62
N TYR A 93 6.11 1.44 20.92
CA TYR A 93 6.87 0.39 21.60
C TYR A 93 6.15 -0.95 21.56
N TYR A 94 6.87 -2.00 21.19
CA TYR A 94 6.42 -3.38 21.29
C TYR A 94 7.52 -4.24 21.91
N LEU A 95 7.25 -4.83 23.08
CA LEU A 95 8.21 -5.65 23.83
C LEU A 95 9.58 -4.95 24.03
N ASP A 96 9.56 -3.70 24.47
CA ASP A 96 10.73 -2.82 24.66
C ASP A 96 11.49 -2.43 23.38
N LEU A 97 10.99 -2.81 22.20
CA LEU A 97 11.54 -2.40 20.90
C LEU A 97 10.74 -1.23 20.33
N LEU A 98 11.44 -0.24 19.78
CA LEU A 98 10.79 0.82 19.02
C LEU A 98 10.49 0.30 17.61
N ILE A 99 9.22 0.19 17.28
CA ILE A 99 8.73 -0.22 15.96
C ILE A 99 8.40 1.02 15.15
N VAL A 100 8.79 1.00 13.88
CA VAL A 100 8.41 1.99 12.88
C VAL A 100 7.47 1.32 11.89
N SER A 101 6.32 1.94 11.65
CA SER A 101 5.35 1.53 10.63
C SER A 101 5.08 2.69 9.69
N ARG A 102 5.68 2.68 8.51
CA ARG A 102 5.44 3.67 7.45
C ARG A 102 4.29 3.22 6.58
N ASN A 103 3.23 4.02 6.58
CA ASN A 103 1.99 3.78 5.86
C ASN A 103 1.88 4.78 4.72
N LEU A 104 1.64 4.28 3.52
CA LEU A 104 1.49 5.05 2.30
C LEU A 104 0.17 4.66 1.65
N ILE A 105 -0.65 5.67 1.31
CA ILE A 105 -1.86 5.48 0.51
C ILE A 105 -1.64 6.09 -0.86
N ILE A 106 -1.83 5.27 -1.91
CA ILE A 106 -1.72 5.67 -3.31
C ILE A 106 -3.10 5.55 -3.96
N PRO A 107 -3.68 6.65 -4.47
CA PRO A 107 -4.87 6.57 -5.32
C PRO A 107 -4.57 5.87 -6.65
N ASP A 108 -5.41 4.90 -7.05
CA ASP A 108 -5.34 4.22 -8.35
C ASP A 108 -6.74 4.12 -8.99
N GLY A 109 -7.13 5.16 -9.72
CA GLY A 109 -8.47 5.25 -10.30
C GLY A 109 -9.54 5.42 -9.21
N ASN A 110 -10.45 4.44 -9.08
CA ASN A 110 -11.47 4.38 -8.02
C ASN A 110 -11.00 3.60 -6.79
N ASP A 111 -9.83 2.97 -6.86
CA ASP A 111 -9.30 2.12 -5.82
C ASP A 111 -8.27 2.91 -5.00
N LEU A 112 -8.05 2.48 -3.76
CA LEU A 112 -6.95 2.95 -2.93
C LEU A 112 -6.01 1.80 -2.62
N LEU A 113 -4.71 2.06 -2.74
CA LEU A 113 -3.66 1.12 -2.38
C LEU A 113 -3.08 1.55 -1.04
N LEU A 114 -3.16 0.68 -0.03
CA LEU A 114 -2.47 0.84 1.24
C LEU A 114 -1.19 0.02 1.21
N ILE A 115 -0.06 0.70 1.36
CA ILE A 115 1.25 0.09 1.53
C ILE A 115 1.68 0.33 2.97
N GLN A 116 2.06 -0.74 3.66
CA GLN A 116 2.61 -0.69 5.00
C GLN A 116 4.00 -1.30 5.00
N MET A 117 4.98 -0.56 5.50
CA MET A 117 6.34 -1.05 5.73
C MET A 117 6.61 -0.98 7.22
N GLN A 118 7.04 -2.09 7.82
CA GLN A 118 7.20 -2.12 9.26
C GLN A 118 8.37 -3.00 9.68
N SER A 119 9.07 -2.53 10.71
CA SER A 119 10.13 -3.27 11.39
C SER A 119 10.51 -2.58 12.70
N GLU A 120 11.43 -3.18 13.45
CA GLU A 120 12.17 -2.46 14.47
C GLU A 120 12.95 -1.29 13.84
N ASN A 121 13.10 -0.18 14.58
CA ASN A 121 13.63 1.08 14.06
C ASN A 121 15.00 0.94 13.37
N ARG A 122 15.94 0.19 13.94
CA ARG A 122 17.28 0.01 13.35
C ARG A 122 17.23 -0.86 12.11
N ASP A 123 16.32 -1.82 12.05
CA ASP A 123 16.11 -2.64 10.85
C ASP A 123 15.34 -1.86 9.78
N PHE A 124 14.51 -0.89 10.18
CA PHE A 124 13.82 0.01 9.26
C PHE A 124 14.82 0.85 8.48
N GLU A 125 15.72 1.51 9.21
CA GLU A 125 16.82 2.32 8.65
C GLU A 125 17.70 1.52 7.67
N LYS A 126 17.98 0.24 7.97
CA LYS A 126 18.75 -0.64 7.07
C LYS A 126 18.01 -0.99 5.80
N ASN A 127 16.69 -1.16 5.88
CA ASN A 127 15.84 -1.59 4.78
C ASN A 127 15.24 -0.42 3.98
N GLU A 128 15.48 0.85 4.35
CA GLU A 128 14.95 2.02 3.64
C GLU A 128 15.22 1.99 2.13
N LEU A 129 16.44 1.62 1.72
CA LEU A 129 16.77 1.53 0.29
C LEU A 129 16.05 0.38 -0.43
N VAL A 130 15.78 -0.71 0.29
CA VAL A 130 14.99 -1.84 -0.23
C VAL A 130 13.54 -1.40 -0.43
N PHE A 131 12.94 -0.78 0.58
CA PHE A 131 11.61 -0.22 0.51
C PHE A 131 11.45 0.81 -0.62
N ALA A 132 12.42 1.73 -0.76
CA ALA A 132 12.42 2.71 -1.84
C ALA A 132 12.47 2.04 -3.23
N ALA A 133 13.27 0.98 -3.38
CA ALA A 133 13.33 0.22 -4.63
C ALA A 133 12.01 -0.52 -4.93
N MET A 134 11.41 -1.16 -3.92
CA MET A 134 10.12 -1.84 -4.05
C MET A 134 9.02 -0.85 -4.46
N LEU A 135 8.88 0.26 -3.73
CA LEU A 135 7.94 1.34 -4.03
C LEU A 135 8.17 1.93 -5.42
N LYS A 136 9.42 2.13 -5.82
CA LYS A 136 9.75 2.62 -7.16
C LYS A 136 9.19 1.69 -8.24
N THR A 137 9.45 0.39 -8.14
CA THR A 137 8.97 -0.57 -9.15
C THR A 137 7.45 -0.67 -9.19
N LEU A 138 6.79 -0.56 -8.03
CA LEU A 138 5.33 -0.47 -7.94
C LEU A 138 4.80 0.77 -8.67
N ARG A 139 5.35 1.94 -8.36
CA ARG A 139 4.95 3.22 -8.96
C ARG A 139 5.17 3.25 -10.47
N ASP A 140 6.32 2.74 -10.93
CA ASP A 140 6.63 2.63 -12.35
C ASP A 140 5.55 1.78 -13.07
N HIS A 141 5.14 0.65 -12.49
CA HIS A 141 4.07 -0.18 -13.04
C HIS A 141 2.69 0.51 -13.04
N LEU A 142 2.35 1.24 -11.97
CA LEU A 142 1.09 1.98 -11.89
C LEU A 142 1.05 3.09 -12.96
N ALA A 143 2.15 3.82 -13.15
CA ALA A 143 2.26 4.85 -14.17
C ALA A 143 2.15 4.29 -15.60
N GLU A 144 2.74 3.12 -15.88
CA GLU A 144 2.59 2.42 -17.16
C GLU A 144 1.15 1.93 -17.41
N SER A 145 0.44 1.55 -16.35
CA SER A 145 -0.92 1.00 -16.41
C SER A 145 -2.00 2.08 -16.49
N ALA A 146 -1.73 3.29 -15.99
CA ALA A 146 -2.66 4.43 -15.97
C ALA A 146 -3.24 4.82 -17.34
N PRO A 147 -2.48 4.95 -18.45
CA PRO A 147 -3.03 5.39 -19.73
C PRO A 147 -4.04 4.41 -20.36
N HIS A 148 -4.02 3.12 -20.00
CA HIS A 148 -4.89 2.10 -20.59
C HIS A 148 -6.21 1.88 -19.82
N ARG A 149 -6.37 2.44 -18.60
CA ARG A 149 -7.59 2.25 -17.79
C ARG A 149 -8.70 3.26 -18.13
N SER A 150 -8.36 4.36 -18.79
CA SER A 150 -9.29 5.46 -19.16
C SER A 150 -10.28 5.13 -20.28
N GLU A 151 -10.10 4.02 -21.02
CA GLU A 151 -10.88 3.74 -22.24
C GLU A 151 -11.99 2.67 -22.09
N THR A 152 -12.15 2.01 -20.93
CA THR A 152 -13.13 0.90 -20.81
C THR A 152 -14.51 1.31 -20.26
N ARG A 153 -14.81 2.61 -20.07
CA ARG A 153 -16.18 3.08 -19.76
C ARG A 153 -16.73 4.03 -20.80
N LEU A 154 -16.88 3.54 -22.04
CA LEU A 154 -17.77 4.18 -23.01
C LEU A 154 -18.44 3.15 -23.94
N THR A 155 -19.34 2.31 -23.42
CA THR A 155 -20.42 1.71 -24.23
C THR A 155 -21.70 1.56 -23.41
N ALA A 156 -22.33 2.69 -23.11
CA ALA A 156 -23.75 2.73 -22.77
C ALA A 156 -24.45 3.76 -23.64
N ASP A 157 -24.72 3.41 -24.89
CA ASP A 157 -25.92 3.76 -25.67
C ASP A 157 -25.83 3.05 -27.04
N PRO A 158 -26.89 2.77 -27.83
CA PRO A 158 -28.16 3.49 -27.81
C PRO A 158 -29.46 2.68 -28.07
N ARG A 159 -30.60 3.25 -27.67
CA ARG A 159 -31.92 3.02 -28.31
C ARG A 159 -32.38 1.55 -28.43
N ASN A 160 -33.01 0.94 -27.40
CA ASN A 160 -34.18 0.06 -27.60
C ASN A 160 -34.85 -0.38 -26.28
N ALA A 161 -36.04 0.15 -25.99
CA ALA A 161 -37.12 -0.57 -25.32
C ALA A 161 -38.42 0.19 -25.58
N GLY A 162 -38.99 0.00 -26.76
CA GLY A 162 -40.39 0.31 -27.02
C GLY A 162 -41.33 -0.69 -26.33
N GLY A 163 -42.53 -0.22 -26.00
CA GLY A 163 -43.64 -0.96 -25.38
C GLY A 163 -43.95 -0.36 -24.01
N VAL A 164 -45.06 0.36 -23.79
CA VAL A 164 -46.44 0.19 -24.25
C VAL A 164 -47.10 1.54 -24.51
#